data_AF-A0A433INR8-F1
#
_entry.id   AF-A0A433INR8-F1
#
_cell.length_a   1.000
_cell.length_b   1.000
_cell.length_c   1.000
_cell.angle_alpha   90.00
_cell.angle_beta   90.00
_cell.angle_gamma   90.00
#
_symmetry.space_group_name_H-M   'P 1'
#
loop_
_entity.id
_entity.type
_entity.pdbx_description
1 polymer ?
#
loop_
_entity_poly.entity_id
_entity_poly.type
_entity_poly.pdbx_seq_one_letter_code
_entity_poly.pdbx_strand_id
1 'polypeptide(L)'
;MGLLRDLLTRRSARDRSSDPTATLGRHLDNAAAIVAAARRADVPLAVAAALAELESGGRNVFGHDAGGVHSAPRGTDVPVTRERYEELVARVAQGEKSNGVGPAQITWPPYFAQAAEHGLHLWEPEDNLALGLEILRGHLRGDLSAEGIARAGTLYNAGTLSDGVTAYGRRLAAATRAWAERLGESAPPPVRPG
;
A
#
# COMPACT_ATOMS: atom_id res chain seq x y z
N MET A 1 -49.53 0.52 12.45
CA MET A 1 -48.88 0.39 11.13
C MET A 1 -47.54 1.12 11.00
N GLY A 2 -46.88 1.54 12.11
CA GLY A 2 -45.65 2.36 12.06
C GLY A 2 -44.32 1.63 12.33
N LEU A 3 -44.33 0.44 12.95
CA LEU A 3 -43.10 -0.27 13.31
C LEU A 3 -42.44 -1.06 12.16
N LEU A 4 -43.23 -1.52 11.18
CA LEU A 4 -42.71 -2.29 10.04
C LEU A 4 -42.06 -1.42 8.96
N ARG A 5 -42.44 -0.14 8.85
CA ARG A 5 -41.81 0.79 7.90
C ARG A 5 -40.40 1.18 8.35
N ASP A 6 -40.19 1.37 9.66
CA ASP A 6 -38.92 1.82 10.22
C ASP A 6 -37.82 0.74 10.21
N LEU A 7 -38.22 -0.53 10.24
CA LEU A 7 -37.31 -1.68 10.06
C LEU A 7 -36.88 -1.88 8.60
N LEU A 8 -37.71 -1.48 7.63
CA LEU A 8 -37.39 -1.60 6.21
C LEU A 8 -36.50 -0.43 5.72
N THR A 9 -36.69 0.79 6.24
CA THR A 9 -35.79 1.92 5.94
C THR A 9 -34.41 1.77 6.59
N ARG A 10 -34.30 1.23 7.81
CA ARG A 10 -32.99 0.96 8.45
C ARG A 10 -32.22 -0.18 7.79
N ARG A 11 -32.91 -1.12 7.13
CA ARG A 11 -32.26 -2.20 6.35
C ARG A 11 -31.72 -1.70 5.02
N SER A 12 -32.40 -0.73 4.38
CA SER A 12 -31.98 -0.16 3.09
C SER A 12 -30.72 0.73 3.17
N ALA A 13 -30.44 1.34 4.34
CA ALA A 13 -29.22 2.14 4.53
C ALA A 13 -27.96 1.30 4.83
N ARG A 14 -28.12 0.06 5.33
CA ARG A 14 -27.00 -0.89 5.55
C ARG A 14 -26.59 -1.65 4.29
N ASP A 15 -27.37 -1.53 3.20
CA ASP A 15 -27.22 -2.34 1.99
C ASP A 15 -26.64 -1.57 0.80
N ARG A 16 -26.01 -0.42 1.06
CA ARG A 16 -25.03 0.16 0.14
C ARG A 16 -23.65 0.01 0.77
N SER A 17 -23.15 -1.23 0.79
CA SER A 17 -21.70 -1.41 0.67
C SER A 17 -21.30 -0.56 -0.54
N SER A 18 -20.63 0.56 -0.28
CA SER A 18 -20.06 1.36 -1.34
C SER A 18 -19.09 0.45 -2.09
N ASP A 19 -19.17 0.40 -3.42
CA ASP A 19 -18.19 -0.32 -4.22
C ASP A 19 -16.79 0.09 -3.76
N PRO A 20 -15.97 -0.82 -3.19
CA PRO A 20 -14.68 -0.47 -2.64
C PRO A 20 -13.77 0.15 -3.69
N THR A 21 -13.87 -0.29 -4.95
CA THR A 21 -13.10 0.26 -6.08
C THR A 21 -13.48 1.72 -6.31
N ALA A 22 -14.78 2.02 -6.40
CA ALA A 22 -15.25 3.41 -6.53
C ALA A 22 -14.89 4.27 -5.31
N THR A 23 -14.83 3.70 -4.10
CA THR A 23 -14.41 4.43 -2.90
C THR A 23 -12.93 4.77 -2.92
N LEU A 24 -12.06 3.83 -3.27
CA LEU A 24 -10.64 4.09 -3.46
C LEU A 24 -10.40 5.09 -4.59
N GLY A 25 -11.07 4.92 -5.74
CA GLY A 25 -10.87 5.73 -6.95
C GLY A 25 -11.23 7.21 -6.82
N ARG A 26 -11.86 7.64 -5.71
CA ARG A 26 -12.05 9.06 -5.39
C ARG A 26 -10.81 9.71 -4.77
N HIS A 27 -9.83 8.93 -4.34
CA HIS A 27 -8.68 9.39 -3.56
C HIS A 27 -7.34 8.83 -4.01
N LEU A 28 -7.33 7.65 -4.64
CA LEU A 28 -6.12 6.92 -5.02
C LEU A 28 -6.19 6.51 -6.49
N ASP A 29 -5.03 6.54 -7.13
CA ASP A 29 -4.85 5.96 -8.45
C ASP A 29 -4.80 4.42 -8.38
N ASN A 30 -5.04 3.76 -9.51
CA ASN A 30 -4.99 2.30 -9.63
C ASN A 30 -5.88 1.55 -8.62
N ALA A 31 -7.05 2.12 -8.26
CA ALA A 31 -7.97 1.55 -7.28
C ALA A 31 -8.33 0.08 -7.52
N ALA A 32 -8.57 -0.32 -8.78
CA ALA A 32 -8.86 -1.71 -9.12
C ALA A 32 -7.67 -2.64 -8.80
N ALA A 33 -6.44 -2.20 -9.09
CA ALA A 33 -5.23 -2.95 -8.78
C ALA A 33 -5.01 -3.06 -7.25
N ILE A 34 -5.32 -2.01 -6.47
CA ILE A 34 -5.26 -2.07 -5.00
C ILE A 34 -6.24 -3.13 -4.47
N VAL A 35 -7.48 -3.16 -4.97
CA VAL A 35 -8.47 -4.18 -4.56
C VAL A 35 -8.02 -5.59 -4.94
N ALA A 36 -7.49 -5.76 -6.16
CA ALA A 36 -7.01 -7.06 -6.63
C ALA A 36 -5.79 -7.55 -5.84
N ALA A 37 -4.80 -6.68 -5.62
CA ALA A 37 -3.61 -6.97 -4.84
C ALA A 37 -3.92 -7.29 -3.37
N ALA A 38 -4.85 -6.55 -2.74
CA ALA A 38 -5.29 -6.84 -1.36
C ALA A 38 -5.84 -8.26 -1.23
N ARG A 39 -6.68 -8.69 -2.19
CA ARG A 39 -7.23 -10.04 -2.24
C ARG A 39 -6.13 -11.08 -2.47
N ARG A 40 -5.25 -10.83 -3.43
CA ARG A 40 -4.16 -11.74 -3.80
C ARG A 40 -3.17 -11.96 -2.66
N ALA A 41 -2.83 -10.89 -1.94
CA ALA A 41 -1.90 -10.94 -0.81
C ALA A 41 -2.58 -11.35 0.52
N ASP A 42 -3.90 -11.55 0.55
CA ASP A 42 -4.68 -11.81 1.77
C ASP A 42 -4.40 -10.76 2.87
N VAL A 43 -4.55 -9.48 2.50
CA VAL A 43 -4.37 -8.32 3.38
C VAL A 43 -5.67 -7.51 3.40
N PRO A 44 -6.13 -7.03 4.56
CA PRO A 44 -7.32 -6.18 4.62
C PRO A 44 -7.22 -4.98 3.68
N LEU A 45 -8.31 -4.66 2.96
CA LEU A 45 -8.29 -3.61 1.95
C LEU A 45 -7.92 -2.24 2.53
N ALA A 46 -8.36 -1.95 3.77
CA ALA A 46 -7.96 -0.73 4.46
C ALA A 46 -6.44 -0.62 4.66
N VAL A 47 -5.75 -1.72 4.93
CA VAL A 47 -4.28 -1.75 5.05
C VAL A 47 -3.63 -1.53 3.68
N ALA A 48 -4.17 -2.17 2.64
CA ALA A 48 -3.65 -2.01 1.28
C ALA A 48 -3.81 -0.57 0.75
N ALA A 49 -4.97 0.04 0.98
CA ALA A 49 -5.22 1.43 0.63
C ALA A 49 -4.31 2.38 1.41
N ALA A 50 -4.06 2.12 2.70
CA ALA A 50 -3.15 2.92 3.51
C ALA A 50 -1.69 2.86 3.04
N LEU A 51 -1.21 1.67 2.65
CA LEU A 51 0.13 1.52 2.07
C LEU A 51 0.23 2.32 0.76
N ALA A 52 -0.71 2.11 -0.17
CA ALA A 52 -0.72 2.81 -1.45
C ALA A 52 -0.80 4.34 -1.29
N GLU A 53 -1.61 4.84 -0.35
CA GLU A 53 -1.72 6.27 -0.01
C GLU A 53 -0.37 6.84 0.40
N LEU A 54 0.30 6.20 1.36
CA LEU A 54 1.51 6.74 1.97
C LEU A 54 2.75 6.64 1.08
N GLU A 55 2.81 5.61 0.22
CA GLU A 55 3.93 5.39 -0.67
C GLU A 55 3.87 6.29 -1.91
N SER A 56 2.70 6.41 -2.52
CA SER A 56 2.59 7.07 -3.84
C SER A 56 1.26 7.76 -4.10
N GLY A 57 0.25 7.59 -3.26
CA GLY A 57 -1.14 7.90 -3.63
C GLY A 57 -1.74 6.90 -4.63
N GLY A 58 -1.18 5.69 -4.71
CA GLY A 58 -1.56 4.66 -5.68
C GLY A 58 -0.95 4.84 -7.08
N ARG A 59 -0.11 5.87 -7.29
CA ARG A 59 0.49 6.19 -8.59
C ARG A 59 1.56 5.18 -9.00
N ASN A 60 1.58 4.84 -10.30
CA ASN A 60 2.61 3.96 -10.86
C ASN A 60 3.84 4.75 -11.33
N VAL A 61 4.61 5.27 -10.38
CA VAL A 61 5.73 6.20 -10.63
C VAL A 61 7.00 5.76 -9.90
N PHE A 62 8.16 6.20 -10.40
CA PHE A 62 9.41 6.06 -9.67
C PHE A 62 9.47 7.04 -8.51
N GLY A 63 10.19 6.65 -7.47
CA GLY A 63 10.44 7.47 -6.29
C GLY A 63 11.43 8.61 -6.54
N HIS A 64 11.84 9.24 -5.44
CA HIS A 64 12.78 10.35 -5.42
C HIS A 64 14.05 10.04 -4.62
N ASP A 65 14.49 8.77 -4.64
CA ASP A 65 15.72 8.37 -3.96
C ASP A 65 16.90 9.12 -4.57
N ALA A 66 17.58 9.95 -3.76
CA ALA A 66 18.61 10.84 -4.27
C ALA A 66 19.74 10.07 -4.98
N GLY A 67 19.93 10.33 -6.27
CA GLY A 67 20.91 9.63 -7.12
C GLY A 67 20.44 8.26 -7.62
N GLY A 68 19.21 7.86 -7.35
CA GLY A 68 18.60 6.65 -7.89
C GLY A 68 18.33 6.75 -9.38
N VAL A 69 18.35 5.62 -10.08
CA VAL A 69 17.95 5.56 -11.49
C VAL A 69 16.52 6.09 -11.65
N HIS A 70 16.29 6.89 -12.69
CA HIS A 70 15.04 7.63 -12.93
C HIS A 70 14.62 8.61 -11.83
N SER A 71 15.51 8.96 -10.89
CA SER A 71 15.25 10.01 -9.91
C SER A 71 15.02 11.35 -10.62
N ALA A 72 13.86 11.96 -10.36
CA ALA A 72 13.53 13.30 -10.81
C ALA A 72 13.40 14.26 -9.61
N PRO A 73 13.44 15.59 -9.83
CA PRO A 73 13.14 16.56 -8.78
C PRO A 73 11.82 16.24 -8.08
N ARG A 74 11.75 16.49 -6.77
CA ARG A 74 10.51 16.30 -5.99
C ARG A 74 9.36 17.05 -6.65
N GLY A 75 8.22 16.37 -6.81
CA GLY A 75 7.04 16.92 -7.48
C GLY A 75 7.01 16.67 -8.99
N THR A 76 8.02 15.99 -9.56
CA THR A 76 7.99 15.50 -10.93
C THR A 76 7.81 13.99 -10.94
N ASP A 77 6.67 13.54 -11.44
CA ASP A 77 6.39 12.12 -11.57
C ASP A 77 7.04 11.53 -12.82
N VAL A 78 7.83 10.48 -12.64
CA VAL A 78 8.34 9.65 -13.76
C VAL A 78 7.54 8.34 -13.76
N PRO A 79 6.73 8.06 -14.79
CA PRO A 79 5.91 6.86 -14.78
C PRO A 79 6.77 5.61 -14.93
N VAL A 80 6.45 4.58 -14.15
CA VAL A 80 7.01 3.25 -14.33
C VAL A 80 6.36 2.62 -15.56
N THR A 81 7.17 2.39 -16.58
CA THR A 81 6.81 1.55 -17.72
C THR A 81 7.68 0.31 -17.71
N ARG A 82 7.33 -0.70 -18.51
CA ARG A 82 8.15 -1.89 -18.68
C ARG A 82 9.59 -1.53 -19.05
N GLU A 83 9.76 -0.68 -20.06
CA GLU A 83 11.07 -0.31 -20.61
C GLU A 83 11.93 0.38 -19.53
N ARG A 84 11.34 1.32 -18.79
CA ARG A 84 12.08 2.03 -17.73
C ARG A 84 12.40 1.13 -16.54
N TYR A 85 11.51 0.21 -16.20
CA TYR A 85 11.77 -0.77 -15.15
C TYR A 85 12.90 -1.73 -15.54
N GLU A 86 12.87 -2.26 -16.77
CA GLU A 86 13.95 -3.11 -17.28
C GLU A 86 15.30 -2.35 -17.31
N GLU A 87 15.29 -1.06 -17.68
CA GLU A 87 16.48 -0.20 -17.59
C GLU A 87 16.96 -0.03 -16.14
N LEU A 88 16.05 0.24 -15.20
CA LEU A 88 16.37 0.32 -13.76
C LEU A 88 17.08 -0.95 -13.29
N VAL A 89 16.52 -2.12 -13.58
CA VAL A 89 17.08 -3.41 -13.17
C VAL A 89 18.48 -3.62 -13.76
N ALA A 90 18.66 -3.32 -15.05
CA ALA A 90 19.96 -3.45 -15.70
C ALA A 90 21.03 -2.53 -15.10
N ARG A 91 20.69 -1.27 -14.82
CA ARG A 91 21.60 -0.28 -14.24
C ARG A 91 21.94 -0.58 -12.78
N VAL A 92 20.97 -1.02 -11.98
CA VAL A 92 21.20 -1.46 -10.61
C VAL A 92 22.12 -2.69 -10.57
N ALA A 93 21.97 -3.63 -11.51
CA ALA A 93 22.88 -4.77 -11.64
C ALA A 93 24.33 -4.34 -11.99
N GLN A 94 24.52 -3.16 -12.59
CA GLN A 94 25.83 -2.55 -12.86
C GLN A 94 26.37 -1.72 -11.68
N GLY A 95 25.65 -1.68 -10.56
CA GLY A 95 26.07 -0.98 -9.34
C GLY A 95 25.50 0.43 -9.17
N GLU A 96 24.58 0.87 -10.05
CA GLU A 96 23.87 2.12 -9.84
C GLU A 96 22.86 2.03 -8.69
N LYS A 97 22.53 3.19 -8.12
CA LYS A 97 21.60 3.26 -7.00
C LYS A 97 20.17 3.00 -7.47
N SER A 98 19.46 2.15 -6.73
CA SER A 98 18.04 1.87 -6.96
C SER A 98 17.14 3.08 -6.64
N ASN A 99 15.87 2.97 -7.03
CA ASN A 99 14.82 3.94 -6.71
C ASN A 99 13.51 3.19 -6.43
N GLY A 100 12.60 3.81 -5.68
CA GLY A 100 11.26 3.27 -5.42
C GLY A 100 10.51 3.01 -6.73
N VAL A 101 9.86 1.84 -6.84
CA VAL A 101 9.09 1.44 -8.02
C VAL A 101 7.61 1.31 -7.69
N GLY A 102 6.77 2.02 -8.43
CA GLY A 102 5.33 1.78 -8.51
C GLY A 102 4.56 2.13 -7.24
N PRO A 103 3.30 1.68 -7.12
CA PRO A 103 2.42 2.14 -6.06
C PRO A 103 2.89 1.81 -4.64
N ALA A 104 3.65 0.72 -4.46
CA ALA A 104 4.21 0.29 -3.19
C ALA A 104 5.66 0.76 -2.95
N GLN A 105 6.24 1.51 -3.90
CA GLN A 105 7.60 2.07 -3.83
C GLN A 105 8.69 1.04 -3.47
N ILE A 106 8.64 -0.13 -4.09
CA ILE A 106 9.65 -1.18 -3.87
C ILE A 106 11.01 -0.68 -4.37
N THR A 107 11.98 -0.54 -3.47
CA THR A 107 13.32 0.02 -3.79
C THR A 107 14.46 -0.99 -3.61
N TRP A 108 14.31 -1.98 -2.73
CA TRP A 108 15.41 -2.89 -2.37
C TRP A 108 15.67 -3.94 -3.47
N PRO A 109 16.88 -4.00 -4.08
CA PRO A 109 17.15 -4.85 -5.24
C PRO A 109 16.84 -6.35 -5.09
N PRO A 110 17.05 -6.99 -3.92
CA PRO A 110 16.62 -8.36 -3.70
C PRO A 110 15.13 -8.62 -3.94
N TYR A 111 14.26 -7.62 -3.74
CA TYR A 111 12.84 -7.75 -4.09
C TYR A 111 12.58 -7.73 -5.59
N PHE A 112 13.46 -7.16 -6.41
CA PHE A 112 13.36 -7.27 -7.88
C PHE A 112 13.64 -8.71 -8.33
N ALA A 113 14.65 -9.35 -7.73
CA ALA A 113 14.94 -10.76 -7.99
C ALA A 113 13.79 -11.66 -7.53
N GLN A 114 13.28 -11.45 -6.32
CA GLN A 114 12.13 -12.19 -5.80
C GLN A 114 10.88 -12.02 -6.69
N ALA A 115 10.62 -10.81 -7.18
CA ALA A 115 9.52 -10.56 -8.12
C ALA A 115 9.67 -11.40 -9.39
N ALA A 116 10.86 -11.40 -9.99
CA ALA A 116 11.15 -12.19 -11.18
C ALA A 116 10.99 -13.70 -10.93
N GLU A 117 11.45 -14.21 -9.79
CA GLU A 117 11.28 -15.62 -9.38
C GLU A 117 9.80 -16.00 -9.24
N HIS A 118 8.97 -15.07 -8.79
CA HIS A 118 7.52 -15.25 -8.64
C HIS A 118 6.74 -14.98 -9.93
N GLY A 119 7.41 -14.59 -11.03
CA GLY A 119 6.75 -14.21 -12.28
C GLY A 119 5.94 -12.91 -12.20
N LEU A 120 6.30 -12.02 -11.26
CA LEU A 120 5.69 -10.71 -11.07
C LEU A 120 6.36 -9.65 -11.94
N HIS A 121 5.54 -8.77 -12.52
CA HIS A 121 5.99 -7.64 -13.31
C HIS A 121 5.83 -6.35 -12.50
N LEU A 122 6.89 -5.86 -11.86
CA LEU A 122 6.78 -4.71 -10.94
C LEU A 122 6.45 -3.37 -11.62
N TRP A 123 6.39 -3.31 -12.96
CA TRP A 123 5.83 -2.19 -13.71
C TRP A 123 4.30 -2.22 -13.80
N GLU A 124 3.67 -3.37 -13.51
CA GLU A 124 2.22 -3.51 -13.40
C GLU A 124 1.78 -3.15 -11.98
N PRO A 125 0.82 -2.23 -11.79
CA PRO A 125 0.39 -1.78 -10.47
C PRO A 125 -0.06 -2.90 -9.53
N GLU A 126 -0.78 -3.91 -10.05
CA GLU A 126 -1.29 -5.02 -9.23
C GLU A 126 -0.16 -5.92 -8.72
N ASP A 127 0.77 -6.32 -9.58
CA ASP A 127 1.92 -7.16 -9.21
C ASP A 127 2.84 -6.43 -8.22
N ASN A 128 3.06 -5.12 -8.43
CA ASN A 128 3.82 -4.27 -7.54
C ASN A 128 3.19 -4.20 -6.14
N LEU A 129 1.89 -3.93 -6.07
CA LEU A 129 1.15 -3.89 -4.81
C LEU A 129 1.10 -5.26 -4.15
N ALA A 130 0.91 -6.35 -4.90
CA ALA A 130 0.85 -7.69 -4.36
C ALA A 130 2.16 -8.04 -3.61
N LEU A 131 3.32 -7.78 -4.21
CA LEU A 131 4.60 -8.00 -3.55
C LEU A 131 4.78 -7.09 -2.32
N GLY A 132 4.48 -5.80 -2.44
CA GLY A 132 4.56 -4.87 -1.30
C GLY A 132 3.69 -5.30 -0.12
N LEU A 133 2.48 -5.78 -0.40
CA LEU A 133 1.54 -6.28 0.62
C LEU A 133 2.00 -7.61 1.21
N GLU A 134 2.59 -8.51 0.44
CA GLU A 134 3.19 -9.75 0.95
C GLU A 134 4.34 -9.45 1.94
N ILE A 135 5.21 -8.49 1.62
CA ILE A 135 6.29 -8.04 2.52
C ILE A 135 5.70 -7.46 3.81
N LEU A 136 4.74 -6.54 3.69
CA LEU A 136 4.07 -5.94 4.84
C LEU A 136 3.37 -7.00 5.70
N ARG A 137 2.67 -7.97 5.08
CA ARG A 137 2.03 -9.10 5.77
C ARG A 137 3.04 -9.93 6.56
N GLY A 138 4.22 -10.17 5.97
CA GLY A 138 5.34 -10.83 6.66
C GLY A 138 5.76 -10.11 7.94
N HIS A 139 5.72 -8.77 7.94
CA HIS A 139 5.99 -7.96 9.13
C HIS A 139 4.81 -7.89 10.12
N LEU A 140 3.56 -7.88 9.62
CA LEU A 140 2.35 -7.90 10.45
C LEU A 140 2.26 -9.16 11.30
N ARG A 141 2.62 -10.33 10.74
CA ARG A 141 2.50 -11.64 11.43
C ARG A 141 1.10 -11.89 12.01
N GLY A 142 0.06 -11.39 11.33
CA GLY A 142 -1.35 -11.48 11.75
C GLY A 142 -1.79 -10.45 12.80
N ASP A 143 -0.90 -9.58 13.29
CA ASP A 143 -1.23 -8.53 14.26
C ASP A 143 -1.80 -7.30 13.54
N LEU A 144 -3.12 -7.25 13.43
CA LEU A 144 -3.88 -6.14 12.84
C LEU A 144 -4.27 -5.07 13.87
N SER A 145 -3.72 -5.11 15.09
CA SER A 145 -3.84 -3.99 16.02
C SER A 145 -3.09 -2.77 15.46
N ALA A 146 -3.40 -1.57 15.96
CA ALA A 146 -2.67 -0.40 15.51
C ALA A 146 -1.20 -0.40 15.94
N GLU A 147 -0.84 -1.02 17.08
CA GLU A 147 0.57 -1.24 17.43
C GLU A 147 1.24 -2.22 16.46
N GLY A 148 0.55 -3.30 16.08
CA GLY A 148 1.02 -4.28 15.09
C GLY A 148 1.27 -3.65 13.72
N ILE A 149 0.29 -2.90 13.20
CA ILE A 149 0.41 -2.17 11.93
C ILE A 149 1.52 -1.13 12.00
N ALA A 150 1.66 -0.40 13.12
CA ALA A 150 2.71 0.60 13.26
C ALA A 150 4.10 -0.04 13.25
N ARG A 151 4.30 -1.16 13.95
CA ARG A 151 5.54 -1.93 13.90
C ARG A 151 5.82 -2.47 12.50
N ALA A 152 4.81 -3.01 11.82
CA ALA A 152 4.95 -3.56 10.48
C ALA A 152 5.32 -2.48 9.46
N GLY A 153 4.67 -1.32 9.52
CA GLY A 153 5.02 -0.17 8.69
C GLY A 153 6.43 0.36 8.97
N THR A 154 6.88 0.34 10.23
CA THR A 154 8.27 0.67 10.56
C THR A 154 9.27 -0.30 9.93
N LEU A 155 9.01 -1.61 10.00
CA LEU A 155 9.87 -2.60 9.37
C LEU A 155 9.86 -2.49 7.85
N TYR A 156 8.69 -2.24 7.25
CA TYR A 156 8.56 -2.02 5.81
C TYR A 156 9.40 -0.83 5.34
N ASN A 157 9.32 0.30 6.04
CA ASN A 157 9.98 1.54 5.64
C ASN A 157 11.47 1.62 6.01
N ALA A 158 11.86 1.11 7.18
CA ALA A 158 13.21 1.29 7.73
C ALA A 158 14.01 -0.02 7.84
N GLY A 159 13.38 -1.18 7.65
CA GLY A 159 14.02 -2.49 7.79
C GLY A 159 14.38 -2.88 9.23
N THR A 160 14.15 -2.02 10.23
CA THR A 160 14.54 -2.26 11.62
C THR A 160 13.60 -1.58 12.62
N LEU A 161 13.59 -2.09 13.86
CA LEU A 161 12.93 -1.50 15.03
C LEU A 161 13.95 -0.96 16.06
N SER A 162 15.24 -0.87 15.71
CA SER A 162 16.30 -0.46 16.64
C SER A 162 16.03 0.89 17.31
N ASP A 163 15.42 1.83 16.59
CA ASP A 163 15.06 3.17 17.09
C ASP A 163 13.58 3.25 17.51
N GLY A 164 12.94 2.10 17.75
CA GLY A 164 11.52 1.99 18.07
C GLY A 164 10.60 2.22 16.86
N VAL A 165 9.31 2.43 17.13
CA VAL A 165 8.30 2.68 16.10
C VAL A 165 8.50 4.07 15.49
N THR A 166 8.62 4.13 14.17
CA THR A 166 8.84 5.37 13.41
C THR A 166 7.55 6.16 13.21
N ALA A 167 7.69 7.44 12.81
CA ALA A 167 6.55 8.25 12.41
C ALA A 167 5.82 7.67 11.19
N TYR A 168 6.53 7.05 10.25
CA TYR A 168 5.91 6.34 9.12
C TYR A 168 5.00 5.21 9.61
N GLY A 169 5.48 4.34 10.50
CA GLY A 169 4.68 3.25 11.06
C GLY A 169 3.39 3.75 11.71
N ARG A 170 3.48 4.78 12.56
CA ARG A 170 2.28 5.41 13.17
C ARG A 170 1.31 5.97 12.13
N ARG A 171 1.82 6.61 11.07
CA ARG A 171 0.97 7.10 9.97
C ARG A 171 0.27 5.97 9.24
N LEU A 172 0.92 4.83 9.00
CA LEU A 172 0.31 3.67 8.36
C LEU A 172 -0.87 3.13 9.19
N ALA A 173 -0.70 3.02 10.51
CA ALA A 173 -1.78 2.61 11.40
C ALA A 173 -2.96 3.60 11.40
N ALA A 174 -2.67 4.90 11.46
CA ALA A 174 -3.70 5.95 11.39
C ALA A 174 -4.44 5.95 10.04
N ALA A 175 -3.72 5.83 8.93
CA ALA A 175 -4.28 5.76 7.59
C ALA A 175 -5.14 4.49 7.42
N THR A 176 -4.70 3.34 7.94
CA THR A 176 -5.49 2.10 7.92
C THR A 176 -6.84 2.29 8.61
N ARG A 177 -6.84 2.93 9.79
CA ARG A 177 -8.08 3.25 10.49
C ARG A 177 -9.00 4.15 9.66
N ALA A 178 -8.46 5.23 9.10
CA ALA A 178 -9.23 6.17 8.27
C ALA A 178 -9.82 5.49 7.03
N TRP A 179 -9.08 4.56 6.41
CA TRP A 179 -9.57 3.77 5.29
C TRP A 179 -10.66 2.78 5.68
N ALA A 180 -10.50 2.09 6.81
CA ALA A 180 -11.55 1.20 7.31
C ALA A 180 -12.86 1.96 7.54
N GLU A 181 -12.80 3.17 8.12
CA GLU A 181 -13.96 4.05 8.29
C GLU A 181 -14.59 4.44 6.94
N ARG A 182 -13.78 4.82 5.93
CA ARG A 182 -14.26 5.17 4.57
C ARG A 182 -14.90 3.98 3.84
N LEU A 183 -14.37 2.78 4.07
CA LEU A 183 -14.81 1.53 3.43
C LEU A 183 -15.97 0.85 4.16
N GLY A 184 -16.32 1.31 5.37
CA GLY A 184 -17.29 0.64 6.23
C GLY A 184 -16.78 -0.67 6.83
N GLU A 185 -15.47 -0.86 6.91
CA GLU A 185 -14.80 -2.01 7.54
C GLU A 185 -14.59 -1.78 9.05
N SER A 186 -14.29 -2.86 9.78
CA SER A 186 -13.92 -2.74 11.19
C SER A 186 -12.54 -2.09 11.31
N ALA A 187 -12.48 -0.91 11.94
CA ALA A 187 -11.25 -0.16 12.07
C ALA A 187 -10.43 -0.62 13.29
N PRO A 188 -9.08 -0.68 13.19
CA PRO A 188 -8.24 -0.94 14.35
C PRO A 188 -8.37 0.19 15.40
N PRO A 189 -8.20 -0.12 16.69
CA PRO A 189 -8.17 0.89 17.75
C PRO A 189 -7.02 1.88 17.53
N PRO A 190 -7.07 3.12 18.05
CA PRO A 190 -5.97 4.08 17.84
C PRO A 190 -4.69 3.63 18.57
N VAL A 191 -3.52 4.00 18.02
CA VAL A 191 -2.23 3.81 18.71
C VAL A 191 -2.22 4.68 19.98
N ARG A 192 -1.87 4.10 21.14
CA ARG A 192 -1.72 4.87 22.38
C ARG A 192 -0.52 5.82 22.27
N PRO A 193 -0.63 7.08 22.73
CA PRO A 193 0.55 7.92 22.91
C PRO A 193 1.45 7.27 23.96
N GLY A 194 2.70 6.97 23.56
CA GLY A 194 3.76 6.51 24.47
C GLY A 194 4.45 7.68 25.16
#